data_AF-A0A431ICW2-F1
#
_entry.id   AF-A0A431ICW2-F1
#
_cell.length_a   1.000
_cell.length_b   1.000
_cell.length_c   1.000
_cell.angle_alpha   90.00
_cell.angle_beta   90.00
_cell.angle_gamma   90.00
#
_symmetry.space_group_name_H-M   'P 1'
#
loop_
_entity.id
_entity.type
_entity.pdbx_description
1 polymer ?
#
loop_
_entity_poly.entity_id
_entity_poly.type
_entity_poly.pdbx_seq_one_letter_code
_entity_poly.pdbx_strand_id
1 'polypeptide(L)'
;MLSCIVICRNTDKKPYDNTTDGGGATKLAAAFGIPLSKAKALIKIYFLQFHKLPVFFKKRGQEAMQEGYILTNNFIKRRSYIQEFERYTQLRNLITRYEINGWRPVPAWYRELEMIESSIQRRAQNYTIQGTAADMSKLAGIFLRRKAIKTGLFDVLLLIHDEYMVECYERNAQKVANIVEECMLLASKYFLTRLSIPAEAKITKSWSK
;
A
#
# COMPACT_ATOMS: atom_id res chain seq x y z
N MET A 1 -3.72 -35.77 19.00
CA MET A 1 -4.60 -34.98 18.10
C MET A 1 -3.71 -34.31 17.08
N LEU A 2 -3.95 -34.50 15.78
CA LEU A 2 -3.13 -33.89 14.74
C LEU A 2 -3.61 -32.44 14.50
N SER A 3 -2.69 -31.47 14.57
CA SER A 3 -2.92 -30.07 14.19
C SER A 3 -2.31 -29.78 12.82
N CYS A 4 -2.85 -28.77 12.14
CA CYS A 4 -2.35 -28.27 10.86
C CYS A 4 -2.44 -26.75 10.81
N ILE A 5 -1.69 -26.18 9.87
CA ILE A 5 -1.62 -24.77 9.59
C ILE A 5 -2.43 -24.49 8.31
N VAL A 6 -3.27 -23.47 8.37
CA VAL A 6 -3.91 -22.89 7.19
C VAL A 6 -3.28 -21.53 6.91
N ILE A 7 -2.72 -21.39 5.71
CA ILE A 7 -2.08 -20.18 5.23
C ILE A 7 -2.97 -19.57 4.15
N CYS A 8 -3.45 -18.36 4.32
CA CYS A 8 -4.31 -17.71 3.33
C CYS A 8 -3.69 -16.41 2.84
N ARG A 9 -3.64 -16.21 1.52
CA ARG A 9 -3.06 -15.03 0.84
C ARG A 9 -4.05 -14.43 -0.16
N ASN A 10 -3.99 -13.12 -0.36
CA ASN A 10 -4.68 -12.47 -1.49
C ASN A 10 -4.03 -12.89 -2.82
N THR A 11 -4.82 -13.12 -3.87
CA THR A 11 -4.34 -13.81 -5.09
C THR A 11 -3.63 -12.94 -6.14
N ASP A 12 -3.26 -11.70 -5.86
CA ASP A 12 -2.57 -10.85 -6.84
C ASP A 12 -1.04 -11.10 -6.82
N LYS A 13 -0.56 -11.81 -7.85
CA LYS A 13 0.87 -12.08 -8.08
C LYS A 13 1.65 -10.78 -8.27
N LYS A 14 2.94 -10.84 -7.92
CA LYS A 14 3.91 -9.76 -7.68
C LYS A 14 4.64 -9.09 -8.88
N PRO A 15 4.34 -9.24 -10.19
CA PRO A 15 5.28 -8.75 -11.19
C PRO A 15 5.35 -7.22 -11.32
N TYR A 16 4.47 -6.44 -10.68
CA TYR A 16 4.39 -4.98 -10.86
C TYR A 16 4.73 -4.12 -9.63
N ASP A 17 5.17 -4.73 -8.53
CA ASP A 17 5.38 -4.08 -7.22
C ASP A 17 6.25 -2.82 -7.33
N ASN A 18 7.33 -2.89 -8.13
CA ASN A 18 8.24 -1.77 -8.33
C ASN A 18 7.64 -0.59 -9.11
N THR A 19 6.65 -0.80 -9.98
CA THR A 19 5.98 0.28 -10.73
C THR A 19 4.83 0.92 -9.96
N THR A 20 4.13 0.15 -9.14
CA THR A 20 2.99 0.61 -8.34
C THR A 20 3.42 1.28 -7.03
N ASP A 21 4.55 0.89 -6.45
CA ASP A 21 5.18 1.51 -5.26
C ASP A 21 6.03 2.76 -5.60
N GLY A 22 5.78 3.40 -6.75
CA GLY A 22 6.51 4.60 -7.16
C GLY A 22 8.02 4.37 -7.37
N GLY A 23 8.44 3.13 -7.63
CA GLY A 23 9.82 2.81 -7.97
C GLY A 23 10.21 3.39 -9.33
N GLY A 24 11.23 4.24 -9.34
CA GLY A 24 11.72 4.84 -10.58
C GLY A 24 12.35 3.82 -11.53
N ALA A 25 12.57 4.24 -12.78
CA ALA A 25 13.15 3.41 -13.84
C ALA A 25 14.46 2.71 -13.45
N THR A 26 15.26 3.31 -12.56
CA THR A 26 16.50 2.72 -12.02
C THR A 26 16.24 1.45 -11.22
N LYS A 27 15.25 1.47 -10.32
CA LYS A 27 14.89 0.28 -9.53
C LYS A 27 14.33 -0.82 -10.42
N LEU A 28 13.48 -0.44 -11.38
CA LEU A 28 12.91 -1.37 -12.35
C LEU A 28 14.00 -2.02 -13.22
N ALA A 29 14.95 -1.24 -13.71
CA ALA A 29 16.08 -1.72 -14.48
C ALA A 29 16.91 -2.75 -13.70
N ALA A 30 17.24 -2.44 -12.45
CA ALA A 30 18.00 -3.33 -11.57
C ALA A 30 17.23 -4.63 -11.26
N ALA A 31 15.95 -4.53 -10.93
CA ALA A 31 15.12 -5.69 -10.55
C ALA A 31 14.95 -6.70 -11.70
N PHE A 32 14.86 -6.23 -12.93
CA PHE A 32 14.64 -7.07 -14.12
C PHE A 32 15.92 -7.32 -14.94
N GLY A 33 17.07 -6.77 -14.54
CA GLY A 33 18.32 -6.87 -15.30
C GLY A 33 18.22 -6.28 -16.71
N ILE A 34 17.43 -5.22 -16.90
CA ILE A 34 17.19 -4.59 -18.21
C ILE A 34 17.87 -3.21 -18.32
N PRO A 35 18.19 -2.73 -19.54
CA PRO A 35 18.73 -1.38 -19.73
C PRO A 35 17.79 -0.29 -19.18
N LEU A 36 18.36 0.79 -18.63
CA LEU A 36 17.61 1.93 -18.08
C LEU A 36 16.67 2.57 -19.12
N SER A 37 17.08 2.63 -20.38
CA SER A 37 16.26 3.12 -21.49
C SER A 37 15.00 2.26 -21.69
N LYS A 38 15.14 0.93 -21.64
CA LYS A 38 14.03 -0.03 -21.72
C LYS A 38 13.10 0.11 -20.52
N ALA A 39 13.63 0.25 -19.31
CA ALA A 39 12.83 0.47 -18.11
C ALA A 39 12.02 1.79 -18.19
N LYS A 40 12.63 2.89 -18.65
CA LYS A 40 11.92 4.16 -18.90
C LYS A 40 10.79 4.01 -19.92
N ALA A 41 11.05 3.30 -21.03
CA ALA A 41 10.05 3.04 -22.06
C ALA A 41 8.87 2.21 -21.52
N LEU A 42 9.14 1.18 -20.72
CA LEU A 42 8.11 0.35 -20.09
C LEU A 42 7.22 1.15 -19.14
N ILE A 43 7.81 1.98 -18.26
CA ILE A 43 7.05 2.85 -17.36
C ILE A 43 6.15 3.81 -18.16
N LYS A 44 6.67 4.36 -19.25
CA LYS A 44 5.89 5.24 -20.13
C LYS A 44 4.69 4.50 -20.74
N ILE A 45 4.91 3.31 -21.30
CA ILE A 45 3.83 2.48 -21.87
C ILE A 45 2.79 2.12 -20.80
N TYR A 46 3.24 1.76 -19.59
CA TYR A 46 2.36 1.44 -18.47
C TYR A 46 1.41 2.61 -18.13
N PHE A 47 1.94 3.83 -17.99
CA PHE A 47 1.11 4.99 -17.69
C PHE A 47 0.25 5.47 -18.86
N LEU A 48 0.63 5.18 -20.11
CA LEU A 48 -0.23 5.39 -21.28
C LEU A 48 -1.45 4.45 -21.23
N GLN A 49 -1.23 3.18 -20.88
CA GLN A 49 -2.31 2.22 -20.74
C GLN A 49 -3.23 2.56 -19.55
N PHE A 50 -2.64 2.89 -18.40
CA PHE A 50 -3.34 3.22 -17.16
C PHE A 50 -3.39 4.73 -16.91
N HIS A 51 -3.93 5.51 -17.86
CA HIS A 51 -3.94 6.98 -17.85
C HIS A 51 -4.57 7.63 -16.60
N LYS A 52 -5.45 6.92 -15.87
CA LYS A 52 -6.04 7.42 -14.60
C LYS A 52 -5.06 7.39 -13.43
N LEU A 53 -4.04 6.54 -13.49
CA LEU A 53 -3.11 6.32 -12.38
C LEU A 53 -2.18 7.53 -12.13
N PRO A 54 -1.55 8.16 -13.15
CA PRO A 54 -0.79 9.39 -12.96
C PRO A 54 -1.64 10.53 -12.41
N VAL A 55 -2.89 10.64 -12.87
CA VAL A 55 -3.84 11.67 -12.40
C VAL A 55 -4.14 11.46 -10.91
N PHE A 56 -4.41 10.22 -10.53
CA PHE A 56 -4.62 9.85 -9.12
C PHE A 56 -3.39 10.16 -8.26
N PHE A 57 -2.20 9.75 -8.69
CA PHE A 57 -0.95 10.00 -7.96
C PHE A 57 -0.64 11.48 -7.80
N LYS A 58 -0.78 12.27 -8.87
CA LYS A 58 -0.61 13.72 -8.81
C LYS A 58 -1.59 14.34 -7.82
N LYS A 59 -2.86 13.95 -7.87
CA LYS A 59 -3.90 14.43 -6.95
C LYS A 59 -3.55 14.11 -5.49
N ARG A 60 -3.13 12.88 -5.18
CA ARG A 60 -2.74 12.48 -3.82
C ARG A 60 -1.58 13.31 -3.27
N GLY A 61 -0.56 13.58 -4.08
CA GLY A 61 0.57 14.40 -3.66
C GLY A 61 0.19 15.87 -3.45
N GLN A 62 -0.65 16.43 -4.33
CA GLN A 62 -1.18 17.79 -4.17
C GLN A 62 -1.99 17.95 -2.88
N GLU A 63 -2.89 17.01 -2.58
CA GLU A 63 -3.64 17.00 -1.32
C GLU A 63 -2.70 16.91 -0.12
N ALA A 64 -1.67 16.06 -0.18
CA ALA A 64 -0.72 15.92 0.92
C ALA A 64 0.10 17.21 1.14
N MET A 65 0.47 17.91 0.07
CA MET A 65 1.12 19.22 0.12
C MET A 65 0.18 20.36 0.55
N GLN A 66 -1.14 20.17 0.47
CA GLN A 66 -2.12 21.15 0.93
C GLN A 66 -2.45 20.94 2.42
N GLU A 67 -2.63 19.68 2.82
CA GLU A 67 -3.17 19.30 4.13
C GLU A 67 -2.08 18.99 5.17
N GLY A 68 -0.85 18.69 4.73
CA GLY A 68 0.24 18.29 5.62
C GLY A 68 0.18 16.85 6.11
N TYR A 69 -0.74 16.05 5.58
CA TYR A 69 -0.84 14.62 5.84
C TYR A 69 -1.35 13.86 4.62
N ILE A 70 -1.02 12.57 4.57
CA ILE A 70 -1.52 11.63 3.58
C ILE A 70 -2.70 10.88 4.16
N LEU A 71 -3.85 10.93 3.47
CA LEU A 71 -5.01 10.10 3.79
C LEU A 71 -4.85 8.73 3.12
N THR A 72 -4.97 7.67 3.92
CA THR A 72 -4.82 6.29 3.43
C THR A 72 -6.03 5.84 2.60
N ASN A 73 -7.23 5.93 3.15
CA ASN A 73 -8.50 5.65 2.47
C ASN A 73 -9.63 6.48 3.06
N ASN A 74 -10.77 6.53 2.37
CA ASN A 74 -11.94 7.30 2.80
C ASN A 74 -12.81 6.58 3.85
N PHE A 75 -12.53 5.31 4.14
CA PHE A 75 -13.30 4.51 5.09
C PHE A 75 -12.80 4.70 6.53
N ILE A 76 -11.56 4.30 6.81
CA ILE A 76 -10.92 4.46 8.12
C ILE A 76 -10.39 5.88 8.32
N LYS A 77 -10.06 6.58 7.23
CA LYS A 77 -9.52 7.95 7.25
C LYS A 77 -8.25 8.11 8.09
N ARG A 78 -7.43 7.05 8.18
CA ARG A 78 -6.14 7.10 8.87
C ARG A 78 -5.21 8.06 8.15
N ARG A 79 -4.58 8.95 8.92
CA ARG A 79 -3.65 9.99 8.45
C ARG A 79 -2.21 9.61 8.73
N SER A 80 -1.32 9.95 7.80
CA SER A 80 0.11 9.93 8.01
C SER A 80 0.66 11.34 7.82
N TYR A 81 1.11 11.97 8.89
CA TYR A 81 1.61 13.34 8.88
C TYR A 81 2.98 13.43 8.19
N ILE A 82 3.16 14.50 7.42
CA ILE A 82 4.42 14.82 6.74
C ILE A 82 5.31 15.57 7.72
N GLN A 83 6.44 14.97 8.09
CA GLN A 83 7.35 15.54 9.08
C GLN A 83 7.94 16.88 8.61
N GLU A 84 8.32 16.99 7.34
CA GLU A 84 8.91 18.19 6.77
C GLU A 84 7.87 19.23 6.26
N PHE A 85 6.60 19.11 6.67
CA PHE A 85 5.53 19.97 6.16
C PHE A 85 5.70 21.43 6.58
N GLU A 86 6.16 21.66 7.80
CA GLU A 86 6.44 23.02 8.28
C GLU A 86 7.55 23.66 7.43
N ARG A 87 8.65 22.94 7.19
CA ARG A 87 9.74 23.44 6.34
C ARG A 87 9.27 23.71 4.91
N TYR A 88 8.46 22.81 4.35
CA TYR A 88 7.85 22.98 3.04
C TYR A 88 7.04 24.28 2.95
N THR A 89 6.14 24.52 3.91
CA THR A 89 5.28 25.72 3.89
C THR A 89 6.09 26.99 4.10
N GLN A 90 7.05 27.00 5.03
CA GLN A 90 7.95 28.13 5.25
C GLN A 90 8.74 28.48 3.98
N LEU A 91 9.37 27.48 3.36
CA LEU A 91 10.21 27.68 2.17
C LEU A 91 9.38 28.17 0.98
N ARG A 92 8.21 27.56 0.76
CA ARG A 92 7.29 27.98 -0.30
C ARG A 92 6.82 29.42 -0.10
N ASN A 93 6.39 29.77 1.11
CA ASN A 93 5.96 31.14 1.43
C ASN A 93 7.08 32.16 1.26
N LEU A 94 8.31 31.79 1.62
CA LEU A 94 9.49 32.65 1.46
C LEU A 94 9.80 32.92 -0.01
N ILE A 95 9.81 31.87 -0.85
CA ILE A 95 10.01 31.99 -2.30
C ILE A 95 8.92 32.87 -2.91
N THR A 96 7.64 32.58 -2.64
CA THR A 96 6.50 33.36 -3.12
C THR A 96 6.61 34.84 -2.72
N ARG A 97 7.02 35.12 -1.48
CA ARG A 97 7.21 36.50 -1.02
C ARG A 97 8.28 37.23 -1.84
N TYR A 98 9.42 36.59 -2.10
CA TYR A 98 10.48 37.20 -2.91
C TYR A 98 9.98 37.50 -4.32
N GLU A 99 9.32 36.52 -4.96
CA GLU A 99 8.76 36.67 -6.32
C GLU A 99 7.75 37.82 -6.40
N ILE A 100 6.83 37.93 -5.44
CA ILE A 100 5.83 39.02 -5.39
C ILE A 100 6.51 40.40 -5.26
N ASN A 101 7.63 40.48 -4.54
CA ASN A 101 8.38 41.73 -4.40
C ASN A 101 9.36 42.00 -5.56
N GLY A 102 9.37 41.15 -6.60
CA GLY A 102 10.31 41.25 -7.71
C GLY A 102 11.76 40.93 -7.32
N TRP A 103 11.98 40.33 -6.15
CA TRP A 103 13.30 39.91 -5.69
C TRP A 103 13.62 38.51 -6.20
N ARG A 104 14.90 38.26 -6.48
CA ARG A 104 15.36 36.94 -6.92
C ARG A 104 15.52 36.00 -5.71
N PRO A 105 14.79 34.88 -5.62
CA PRO A 105 14.99 33.92 -4.54
C PRO A 105 16.35 33.22 -4.65
N VAL A 106 16.85 32.71 -3.52
CA VAL A 106 18.13 31.98 -3.50
C VAL A 106 17.97 30.67 -4.28
N PRO A 107 18.82 30.36 -5.28
CA PRO A 107 18.69 29.14 -6.09
C PRO A 107 18.68 27.84 -5.29
N ALA A 108 19.33 27.81 -4.12
CA ALA A 108 19.31 26.66 -3.21
C ALA A 108 17.90 26.37 -2.66
N TRP A 109 17.05 27.38 -2.48
CA TRP A 109 15.68 27.20 -1.97
C TRP A 109 14.79 26.45 -2.95
N TYR A 110 14.91 26.71 -4.26
CA TYR A 110 14.17 25.96 -5.27
C TYR A 110 14.57 24.48 -5.26
N ARG A 111 15.88 24.19 -5.17
CA ARG A 111 16.36 22.80 -5.10
C ARG A 111 15.83 22.07 -3.86
N GLU A 112 15.85 22.74 -2.71
CA GLU A 112 15.30 22.17 -1.47
C GLU A 112 13.78 21.95 -1.58
N LEU A 113 13.04 22.91 -2.14
CA LEU A 113 11.60 22.80 -2.36
C LEU A 113 11.28 21.60 -3.26
N GLU A 114 11.94 21.49 -4.41
CA GLU A 114 11.78 20.37 -5.36
C GLU A 114 12.06 19.01 -4.72
N MET A 115 13.08 18.93 -3.85
CA MET A 115 13.40 17.72 -3.11
C MET A 115 12.30 17.33 -2.12
N ILE A 116 11.78 18.30 -1.36
CA ILE A 116 10.68 18.08 -0.42
C ILE A 116 9.40 17.69 -1.16
N GLU A 117 9.06 18.41 -2.23
CA GLU A 117 7.89 18.10 -3.07
C GLU A 117 7.97 16.69 -3.64
N SER A 118 9.13 16.32 -4.19
CA SER A 118 9.37 14.96 -4.71
C SER A 118 9.25 13.89 -3.61
N SER A 119 9.73 14.17 -2.40
CA SER A 119 9.58 13.29 -1.23
C SER A 119 8.11 13.09 -0.84
N ILE A 120 7.36 14.19 -0.70
CA ILE A 120 5.92 14.17 -0.39
C ILE A 120 5.15 13.42 -1.49
N GLN A 121 5.42 13.71 -2.76
CA GLN A 121 4.77 13.10 -3.90
C GLN A 121 4.96 11.57 -3.93
N ARG A 122 6.17 11.07 -3.62
CA ARG A 122 6.43 9.63 -3.55
C ARG A 122 5.74 8.97 -2.36
N ARG A 123 5.82 9.58 -1.17
CA ARG A 123 5.16 9.03 0.02
C ARG A 123 3.64 9.00 -0.13
N ALA A 124 3.04 10.04 -0.70
CA ALA A 124 1.61 10.10 -0.93
C ALA A 124 1.11 8.97 -1.83
N GLN A 125 1.88 8.59 -2.85
CA GLN A 125 1.57 7.43 -3.70
C GLN A 125 1.59 6.13 -2.89
N ASN A 126 2.71 5.89 -2.20
CA ASN A 126 2.96 4.60 -1.55
C ASN A 126 2.08 4.41 -0.32
N TYR A 127 1.97 5.41 0.54
CA TYR A 127 1.25 5.29 1.81
C TYR A 127 -0.26 5.17 1.61
N THR A 128 -0.82 5.76 0.55
CA THR A 128 -2.23 5.57 0.21
C THR A 128 -2.51 4.11 -0.16
N ILE A 129 -1.69 3.50 -1.01
CA ILE A 129 -1.86 2.10 -1.44
C ILE A 129 -1.54 1.14 -0.29
N GLN A 130 -0.32 1.20 0.25
CA GLN A 130 0.17 0.30 1.30
C GLN A 130 -0.61 0.47 2.60
N GLY A 131 -1.00 1.71 2.93
CA GLY A 131 -1.80 1.99 4.10
C GLY A 131 -3.20 1.37 4.00
N THR A 132 -3.82 1.44 2.82
CA THR A 132 -5.12 0.78 2.57
C THR A 132 -4.98 -0.74 2.62
N ALA A 133 -3.90 -1.31 2.06
CA ALA A 133 -3.63 -2.75 2.17
C ALA A 133 -3.46 -3.21 3.62
N ALA A 134 -2.73 -2.44 4.43
CA ALA A 134 -2.57 -2.71 5.86
C ALA A 134 -3.90 -2.59 6.62
N ASP A 135 -4.74 -1.61 6.29
CA ASP A 135 -6.05 -1.42 6.90
C ASP A 135 -7.01 -2.58 6.56
N MET A 136 -7.03 -3.03 5.30
CA MET A 136 -7.75 -4.24 4.85
C MET A 136 -7.31 -5.47 5.62
N SER A 137 -6.01 -5.70 5.70
CA SER A 137 -5.44 -6.88 6.39
C SER A 137 -5.81 -6.87 7.86
N LYS A 138 -5.67 -5.72 8.55
CA LYS A 138 -6.07 -5.59 9.96
C LYS A 138 -7.57 -5.83 10.18
N LEU A 139 -8.43 -5.35 9.28
CA LEU A 139 -9.87 -5.60 9.38
C LEU A 139 -10.18 -7.09 9.23
N ALA A 140 -9.52 -7.78 8.31
CA ALA A 140 -9.63 -9.25 8.19
C ALA A 140 -9.21 -9.94 9.50
N GLY A 141 -8.14 -9.48 10.15
CA GLY A 141 -7.72 -9.96 11.47
C GLY A 141 -8.79 -9.82 12.55
N ILE A 142 -9.53 -8.71 12.57
CA ILE A 142 -10.66 -8.52 13.50
C ILE A 142 -11.76 -9.56 13.23
N PHE A 143 -12.11 -9.79 11.96
CA PHE A 143 -13.11 -10.81 11.59
C PHE A 143 -12.66 -12.22 11.96
N LEU A 144 -11.41 -12.57 11.64
CA LEU A 144 -10.80 -13.85 11.99
C LEU A 144 -10.82 -14.06 13.50
N ARG A 145 -10.37 -13.08 14.29
CA ARG A 145 -10.34 -13.18 15.76
C ARG A 145 -11.74 -13.39 16.33
N ARG A 146 -12.76 -12.69 15.81
CA ARG A 146 -14.16 -12.87 16.23
C ARG A 146 -14.68 -14.28 15.89
N LYS A 147 -14.39 -14.80 14.69
CA LYS A 147 -14.78 -16.16 14.29
C LYS A 147 -14.05 -17.23 15.10
N ALA A 148 -12.76 -17.04 15.38
CA ALA A 148 -11.96 -17.92 16.24
C ALA A 148 -12.60 -18.05 17.63
N ILE A 149 -12.88 -16.93 18.31
CA ILE A 149 -13.52 -16.93 19.64
C ILE A 149 -14.90 -17.58 19.60
N LYS A 150 -15.73 -17.21 18.62
CA LYS A 150 -17.11 -17.70 18.53
C LYS A 150 -17.20 -19.20 18.28
N THR A 151 -16.28 -19.74 17.47
CA THR A 151 -16.37 -21.13 17.01
C THR A 151 -15.47 -22.09 17.77
N GLY A 152 -14.38 -21.60 18.37
CA GLY A 152 -13.35 -22.42 19.01
C GLY A 152 -12.62 -23.37 18.05
N LEU A 153 -12.67 -23.12 16.73
CA LEU A 153 -12.17 -24.05 15.72
C LEU A 153 -10.69 -23.87 15.38
N PHE A 154 -10.14 -22.69 15.60
CA PHE A 154 -8.78 -22.31 15.22
C PHE A 154 -8.27 -21.12 16.04
N ASP A 155 -6.95 -20.95 16.06
CA ASP A 155 -6.27 -19.80 16.62
C ASP A 155 -5.47 -19.06 15.54
N VAL A 156 -5.41 -17.74 15.64
CA VAL A 156 -4.62 -16.91 14.72
C VAL A 156 -3.18 -16.87 15.25
N LEU A 157 -2.23 -17.35 14.44
CA LEU A 157 -0.82 -17.41 14.82
C LEU A 157 -0.07 -16.15 14.39
N LEU A 158 -0.18 -15.79 13.11
CA LEU A 158 0.66 -14.75 12.52
C LEU A 158 -0.05 -14.03 11.38
N LEU A 159 0.31 -12.76 11.22
CA LEU A 159 0.03 -11.95 10.03
C LEU A 159 1.36 -11.55 9.39
N ILE A 160 1.59 -11.94 8.14
CA ILE A 160 2.74 -11.51 7.34
C ILE A 160 2.20 -10.73 6.14
N HIS A 161 2.22 -9.39 6.23
CA HIS A 161 1.64 -8.52 5.20
C HIS A 161 0.17 -8.84 4.89
N ASP A 162 -0.10 -9.49 3.76
CA ASP A 162 -1.41 -9.91 3.27
C ASP A 162 -1.69 -11.41 3.52
N GLU A 163 -0.83 -12.09 4.27
CA GLU A 163 -0.94 -13.51 4.61
C GLU A 163 -1.37 -13.72 6.06
N TYR A 164 -2.46 -14.43 6.27
CA TYR A 164 -2.85 -14.93 7.59
C TYR A 164 -2.46 -16.39 7.76
N MET A 165 -1.81 -16.69 8.87
CA MET A 165 -1.50 -18.05 9.30
C MET A 165 -2.31 -18.39 10.56
N VAL A 166 -3.08 -19.47 10.48
CA VAL A 166 -3.91 -19.96 11.59
C VAL A 166 -3.64 -21.43 11.86
N GLU A 167 -3.80 -21.86 13.10
CA GLU A 167 -3.67 -23.25 13.52
C GLU A 167 -5.03 -23.84 13.89
N CYS A 168 -5.28 -25.08 13.47
CA CYS A 168 -6.50 -25.80 13.82
C CYS A 168 -6.27 -27.31 13.83
N TYR A 169 -7.22 -28.06 14.41
CA TYR A 169 -7.24 -29.52 14.28
C TYR A 169 -7.45 -29.94 12.82
N GLU A 170 -6.74 -30.98 12.36
CA GLU A 170 -6.82 -31.45 10.96
C GLU A 170 -8.26 -31.73 10.50
N ARG A 171 -9.11 -32.29 11.37
CA ARG A 171 -10.54 -32.54 11.08
C ARG A 171 -11.33 -31.28 10.71
N ASN A 172 -10.85 -30.10 11.10
CA ASN A 172 -11.50 -28.81 10.87
C ASN A 172 -10.83 -28.03 9.71
N ALA A 173 -9.74 -28.52 9.13
CA ALA A 173 -8.86 -27.74 8.27
C ALA A 173 -9.59 -27.08 7.09
N GLN A 174 -10.39 -27.84 6.34
CA GLN A 174 -11.14 -27.29 5.20
C GLN A 174 -12.19 -26.25 5.64
N LYS A 175 -12.86 -26.49 6.77
CA LYS A 175 -13.83 -25.56 7.31
C LYS A 175 -13.17 -24.25 7.74
N VAL A 176 -11.99 -24.34 8.36
CA VAL A 176 -11.19 -23.18 8.77
C VAL A 176 -10.68 -22.43 7.55
N ALA A 177 -10.18 -23.13 6.52
CA ALA A 177 -9.78 -22.53 5.24
C ALA A 177 -10.89 -21.65 4.65
N ASN A 178 -12.10 -22.19 4.51
CA ASN A 178 -13.25 -21.45 4.00
C ASN A 178 -13.58 -20.21 4.86
N ILE A 179 -13.51 -20.33 6.20
CA ILE A 179 -13.74 -19.20 7.11
C ILE A 179 -12.68 -18.10 6.91
N VAL A 180 -11.42 -18.49 6.73
CA VAL A 180 -10.33 -17.52 6.57
C VAL A 180 -10.48 -16.76 5.26
N GLU A 181 -10.73 -17.48 4.16
CA GLU A 181 -11.01 -16.88 2.85
C GLU A 181 -12.21 -15.93 2.89
N GLU A 182 -13.32 -16.34 3.52
CA GLU A 182 -14.52 -15.51 3.69
C GLU A 182 -14.19 -14.21 4.43
N CYS A 183 -13.42 -14.29 5.53
CA CYS A 183 -13.06 -13.12 6.34
C CYS A 183 -12.17 -12.14 5.56
N MET A 184 -11.18 -12.64 4.82
CA MET A 184 -10.28 -11.80 4.01
C MET A 184 -11.04 -11.14 2.85
N LEU A 185 -11.87 -11.91 2.14
CA LEU A 185 -12.73 -11.42 1.07
C LEU A 185 -13.68 -10.33 1.59
N LEU A 186 -14.35 -10.57 2.72
CA LEU A 186 -15.28 -9.62 3.33
C LEU A 186 -14.55 -8.31 3.69
N ALA A 187 -13.36 -8.39 4.28
CA ALA A 187 -12.58 -7.20 4.61
C ALA A 187 -12.24 -6.36 3.38
N SER A 188 -11.86 -6.98 2.25
CA SER A 188 -11.54 -6.25 1.01
C SER A 188 -12.71 -5.41 0.49
N LYS A 189 -13.96 -5.92 0.62
CA LYS A 189 -15.18 -5.27 0.13
C LYS A 189 -15.52 -3.95 0.82
N TYR A 190 -15.01 -3.71 2.04
CA TYR A 190 -15.16 -2.42 2.72
C TYR A 190 -14.37 -1.29 2.06
N PHE A 191 -13.28 -1.63 1.37
CA PHE A 191 -12.37 -0.65 0.79
C PHE A 191 -12.46 -0.63 -0.75
N LEU A 192 -12.77 -1.77 -1.35
CA LEU A 192 -12.81 -1.95 -2.80
C LEU A 192 -14.25 -2.22 -3.25
N THR A 193 -14.88 -1.22 -3.86
CA THR A 193 -16.27 -1.32 -4.33
C THR A 193 -16.40 -1.85 -5.75
N ARG A 194 -15.30 -1.84 -6.53
CA ARG A 194 -15.28 -2.21 -7.95
C ARG A 194 -14.44 -3.45 -8.24
N LEU A 195 -13.73 -3.96 -7.24
CA LEU A 195 -12.84 -5.09 -7.36
C LEU A 195 -13.05 -6.01 -6.16
N SER A 196 -13.13 -7.30 -6.43
CA SER A 196 -13.10 -8.33 -5.41
C SER A 196 -11.70 -8.94 -5.41
N ILE A 197 -11.05 -8.97 -4.25
CA ILE A 197 -9.76 -9.64 -4.09
C ILE A 197 -10.03 -10.97 -3.39
N PRO A 198 -10.06 -12.10 -4.13
CA PRO A 198 -10.19 -13.39 -3.49
C PRO A 198 -8.91 -13.70 -2.70
N ALA A 199 -9.08 -14.51 -1.67
CA ALA A 199 -7.98 -15.08 -0.91
C ALA A 199 -7.99 -16.58 -1.10
N GLU A 200 -6.81 -17.18 -1.21
CA GLU A 200 -6.62 -18.63 -1.38
C GLU A 200 -5.92 -19.20 -0.16
N ALA A 201 -6.56 -20.18 0.47
CA ALA A 201 -6.04 -20.91 1.61
C ALA A 201 -5.31 -22.20 1.18
N LYS A 202 -4.13 -22.41 1.76
CA LYS A 202 -3.32 -23.63 1.66
C LYS A 202 -3.23 -24.29 3.02
N ILE A 203 -3.62 -25.56 3.08
CA ILE A 203 -3.52 -26.40 4.29
C ILE A 203 -2.17 -27.13 4.26
N THR A 204 -1.41 -27.05 5.35
CA THR A 204 -0.07 -27.65 5.46
C THR A 204 0.24 -28.05 6.90
N LYS A 205 1.22 -28.94 7.10
CA LYS A 205 1.72 -29.30 8.44
C LYS A 205 2.81 -28.37 8.94
N SER A 206 3.45 -27.63 8.04
CA SER A 206 4.54 -26.70 8.35
C SER A 206 4.55 -25.52 7.40
N TRP A 207 5.09 -24.40 7.85
CA TRP A 207 5.31 -23.23 7.00
C TRP A 207 6.52 -23.49 6.09
N SER A 208 6.28 -23.49 4.79
CA SER A 208 7.31 -23.55 3.75
C SER A 208 7.12 -22.36 2.82
N LYS A 209 8.24 -21.71 2.48
CA LYS A 209 8.27 -20.46 1.74
C LYS A 209 8.05 -20.69 0.24
#